data_AF-A0A7W7VS89-F1
#
_entry.id   AF-A0A7W7VS89-F1
#
_cell.length_a   1.000
_cell.length_b   1.000
_cell.length_c   1.000
_cell.angle_alpha   90.00
_cell.angle_beta   90.00
_cell.angle_gamma   90.00
#
_symmetry.space_group_name_H-M   'P 1'
#
loop_
_entity.id
_entity.type
_entity.pdbx_description
1 polymer ?
#
loop_
_entity_poly.entity_id
_entity_poly.type
_entity_poly.pdbx_seq_one_letter_code
_entity_poly.pdbx_strand_id
1 'polypeptide(L)'
;MPTNAILLVAGLSVGLGVWMSTREDGVSLLGSLINMGALVAFVVLHVSVITHYVVRMRSTDYLSHLVAPLVGMAILIFVVINANVMAQTVGLVWLALGAVVLAALYAMGRGPSLPDLPVPERSV
;
A
#
# COMPACT_ATOMS: atom_id res chain seq x y z
N MET A 1 -8.79 -20.22 9.80
CA MET A 1 -8.39 -19.07 10.64
C MET A 1 -6.86 -19.01 10.69
N PRO A 2 -6.18 -17.96 10.21
CA PRO A 2 -4.71 -17.90 10.17
C PRO A 2 -4.12 -17.50 11.53
N THR A 3 -4.36 -18.30 12.58
CA THR A 3 -4.00 -17.98 13.99
C THR A 3 -2.51 -17.68 14.16
N ASN A 4 -1.64 -18.46 13.52
CA ASN A 4 -0.19 -18.26 13.61
C ASN A 4 0.26 -16.89 13.07
N ALA A 5 -0.37 -16.40 11.99
CA ALA A 5 -0.06 -15.10 11.43
C ALA A 5 -0.51 -13.97 12.37
N ILE A 6 -1.69 -14.11 12.97
CA ILE A 6 -2.22 -13.12 13.93
C ILE A 6 -1.30 -13.02 15.15
N LEU A 7 -0.92 -14.16 15.75
CA LEU A 7 -0.02 -14.18 16.91
C LEU A 7 1.35 -13.60 16.59
N LEU A 8 1.90 -13.92 15.41
CA LEU A 8 3.19 -13.39 14.97
C LEU A 8 3.14 -11.87 14.80
N VAL A 9 2.12 -11.34 14.10
CA VAL A 9 1.97 -9.89 13.89
C VAL A 9 1.72 -9.16 15.20
N ALA A 10 0.89 -9.72 16.09
CA ALA A 10 0.60 -9.12 17.39
C ALA A 10 1.86 -9.05 18.26
N GLY A 11 2.60 -10.16 18.40
CA GLY A 11 3.84 -10.20 19.16
C GLY A 11 4.90 -9.24 18.60
N LEU A 12 5.06 -9.23 17.27
CA LEU A 12 5.98 -8.32 16.59
C LEU A 12 5.59 -6.85 16.79
N SER A 13 4.30 -6.52 16.69
CA SER A 13 3.79 -5.15 16.86
C SER A 13 3.99 -4.64 18.29
N VAL A 14 3.68 -5.46 19.29
CA VAL A 14 3.89 -5.09 20.71
C VAL A 14 5.39 -4.92 21.00
N GLY A 15 6.22 -5.87 20.56
CA GLY A 15 7.67 -5.80 20.75
C GLY A 15 8.30 -4.56 20.12
N LEU A 16 7.99 -4.30 18.84
CA LEU A 16 8.45 -3.09 18.14
C LEU A 16 7.90 -1.81 18.76
N GLY A 17 6.64 -1.79 19.17
CA GLY A 17 6.01 -0.63 19.80
C GLY A 17 6.67 -0.26 21.12
N VAL A 18 6.86 -1.24 22.01
CA VAL A 18 7.55 -1.03 23.30
C VAL A 18 9.00 -0.58 23.06
N TRP A 19 9.71 -1.23 22.13
CA TRP A 19 11.09 -0.85 21.82
C TRP A 19 11.22 0.55 21.22
N MET A 20 10.32 0.95 20.32
CA MET A 20 10.30 2.31 19.77
C MET A 20 9.89 3.33 20.83
N SER A 21 9.07 2.96 21.81
CA SER A 21 8.67 3.84 22.91
C SER A 21 9.84 4.22 23.83
N THR A 22 10.96 3.50 23.82
CA THR A 22 12.15 3.87 24.60
C THR A 22 13.08 4.84 23.87
N ARG A 23 12.80 5.15 22.59
CA ARG A 23 13.55 6.10 21.77
C ARG A 23 12.84 7.43 21.71
N GLU A 24 13.60 8.52 21.79
CA GLU A 24 13.07 9.89 21.75
C GLU A 24 12.21 10.15 20.50
N ASP A 25 12.65 9.68 19.32
CA ASP A 25 11.94 9.88 18.05
C ASP A 25 11.15 8.64 17.57
N GLY A 26 11.06 7.57 18.37
CA GLY A 26 10.59 6.27 17.88
C GLY A 26 9.14 6.28 17.38
N VAL A 27 8.24 6.95 18.09
CA VAL A 27 6.82 7.07 17.70
C VAL A 27 6.67 7.90 16.42
N SER A 28 7.44 8.97 16.29
CA SER A 28 7.46 9.83 15.09
C SER A 28 7.96 9.05 13.86
N LEU A 29 9.02 8.25 14.03
CA LEU A 29 9.57 7.40 12.99
C LEU A 29 8.56 6.33 12.54
N LEU A 30 7.92 5.62 13.48
CA LEU A 30 6.88 4.63 13.17
C LEU A 30 5.70 5.27 12.43
N GLY A 31 5.21 6.41 12.92
CA GLY A 31 4.12 7.14 12.27
C GLY A 31 4.48 7.56 10.84
N SER A 32 5.69 8.06 10.63
CA SER A 32 6.18 8.45 9.30
C SER A 32 6.30 7.25 8.34
N LEU A 33 6.84 6.13 8.82
CA LEU A 33 6.92 4.86 8.06
C LEU A 33 5.53 4.37 7.62
N ILE A 34 4.59 4.28 8.57
CA ILE A 34 3.23 3.81 8.31
C ILE A 34 2.50 4.77 7.37
N ASN A 35 2.59 6.08 7.61
CA ASN A 35 1.92 7.09 6.79
C ASN A 35 2.43 7.07 5.35
N MET A 36 3.75 7.03 5.14
CA MET A 36 4.31 6.96 3.79
C MET A 36 3.90 5.67 3.08
N GLY A 37 3.90 4.54 3.78
CA GLY A 37 3.42 3.28 3.20
C GLY A 37 1.95 3.31 2.80
N ALA A 38 1.10 3.90 3.65
CA ALA A 38 -0.33 4.06 3.36
C ALA A 38 -0.58 4.99 2.16
N LEU A 39 0.11 6.14 2.09
CA LEU A 39 0.00 7.09 0.98
C LEU A 39 0.37 6.43 -0.36
N VAL A 40 1.48 5.69 -0.39
CA VAL A 40 1.92 4.95 -1.58
C VAL A 40 0.91 3.88 -1.97
N ALA A 41 0.43 3.09 -1.01
CA ALA A 41 -0.59 2.07 -1.25
C ALA A 41 -1.88 2.68 -1.82
N PHE A 42 -2.31 3.84 -1.32
CA PHE A 42 -3.48 4.54 -1.86
C PHE A 42 -3.24 5.13 -3.24
N VAL A 43 -2.04 5.65 -3.55
CA VAL A 43 -1.72 6.08 -4.92
C VAL A 43 -1.81 4.89 -5.89
N VAL A 44 -1.20 3.76 -5.52
CA VAL A 44 -1.26 2.53 -6.34
C VAL A 44 -2.69 2.02 -6.49
N LEU A 45 -3.51 2.11 -5.43
CA LEU A 45 -4.94 1.79 -5.51
C LEU A 45 -5.66 2.65 -6.55
N HIS A 46 -5.46 3.96 -6.55
CA HIS A 46 -6.07 4.86 -7.54
C HIS A 46 -5.60 4.55 -8.98
N VAL A 47 -4.31 4.25 -9.17
CA VAL A 47 -3.78 3.78 -10.45
C VAL A 47 -4.46 2.48 -10.89
N SER A 48 -4.67 1.55 -9.95
CA SER A 48 -5.36 0.28 -10.21
C SER A 48 -6.81 0.51 -10.64
N VAL A 49 -7.55 1.40 -9.97
CA VAL A 49 -8.93 1.77 -10.34
C VAL A 49 -8.99 2.31 -11.76
N ILE A 50 -8.13 3.28 -12.11
CA ILE A 50 -8.08 3.86 -13.47
C ILE A 50 -7.74 2.76 -14.50
N THR A 51 -6.71 1.96 -14.24
CA THR A 51 -6.28 0.90 -15.16
C THR A 51 -7.37 -0.17 -15.34
N HIS A 52 -8.04 -0.55 -14.26
CA HIS A 52 -9.07 -1.58 -14.30
C HIS A 52 -10.35 -1.09 -14.98
N TYR A 53 -10.90 0.04 -14.57
CA TYR A 53 -12.20 0.50 -15.06
C TYR A 53 -12.11 1.27 -16.38
N VAL A 54 -11.13 2.17 -16.55
CA VAL A 54 -11.03 3.01 -17.75
C VAL A 54 -10.31 2.27 -18.88
N VAL A 55 -9.18 1.61 -18.59
CA VAL A 55 -8.37 0.95 -19.63
C VAL A 55 -8.93 -0.44 -19.97
N ARG A 56 -9.14 -1.32 -18.98
CA ARG A 56 -9.60 -2.70 -19.24
C ARG A 56 -11.09 -2.81 -19.50
N MET A 57 -11.93 -2.15 -18.69
CA MET A 57 -13.39 -2.22 -18.84
C MET A 57 -14.00 -1.16 -19.75
N ARG A 58 -13.23 -0.12 -20.15
CA ARG A 58 -13.70 1.02 -20.96
C ARG A 58 -14.98 1.66 -20.40
N SER A 59 -15.07 1.77 -19.07
CA SER A 59 -16.21 2.40 -18.40
C SER A 59 -16.38 3.85 -18.85
N THR A 60 -17.63 4.25 -19.06
CA THR A 60 -18.01 5.63 -19.42
C THR A 60 -18.31 6.51 -18.21
N ASP A 61 -18.34 5.93 -16.99
CA ASP A 61 -18.45 6.70 -15.75
C ASP A 61 -17.09 7.31 -15.37
N TYR A 62 -16.72 8.37 -16.09
CA TYR A 62 -15.46 9.07 -15.90
C TYR A 62 -15.39 9.80 -14.56
N LEU A 63 -16.52 10.17 -13.94
CA LEU A 63 -16.50 10.84 -12.65
C LEU A 63 -15.96 9.91 -11.57
N SER A 64 -16.53 8.70 -11.46
CA SER A 64 -16.16 7.72 -10.45
C SER A 64 -14.83 7.02 -10.75
N HIS A 65 -14.53 6.76 -12.02
CA HIS A 65 -13.40 5.91 -12.41
C HIS A 65 -12.16 6.67 -12.90
N LEU A 66 -12.26 7.98 -13.12
CA LEU A 66 -11.13 8.80 -13.59
C LEU A 66 -10.95 10.07 -12.76
N VAL A 67 -11.97 10.92 -12.65
CA VAL A 67 -11.85 12.24 -11.99
C VAL A 67 -11.59 12.06 -10.49
N ALA A 68 -12.43 11.31 -9.78
CA ALA A 68 -12.24 11.11 -8.35
C ALA A 68 -10.88 10.44 -8.04
N PRO A 69 -10.43 9.40 -8.77
CA PRO A 69 -9.10 8.84 -8.55
C PRO A 69 -7.94 9.78 -8.85
N LEU A 70 -8.03 10.60 -9.90
CA LEU A 70 -7.00 11.59 -10.22
C LEU A 70 -6.90 12.68 -9.15
N VAL A 71 -8.04 13.18 -8.66
CA VAL A 71 -8.06 14.16 -7.57
C VAL A 71 -7.47 13.57 -6.30
N GLY A 72 -7.88 12.36 -5.92
CA GLY A 72 -7.31 11.65 -4.77
C GLY A 72 -5.79 11.49 -4.90
N MET A 73 -5.32 11.02 -6.05
CA MET A 73 -3.89 10.87 -6.33
C MET A 73 -3.13 12.20 -6.25
N ALA A 74 -3.68 13.28 -6.81
CA ALA A 74 -3.07 14.60 -6.75
C ALA A 74 -2.91 15.10 -5.31
N ILE A 75 -3.93 14.92 -4.46
CA ILE A 75 -3.87 15.28 -3.04
C ILE A 75 -2.79 14.46 -2.32
N LEU A 76 -2.75 13.15 -2.55
CA LEU A 76 -1.76 12.27 -1.91
C LEU A 76 -0.32 12.65 -2.31
N ILE A 77 -0.08 12.90 -3.60
CA ILE A 77 1.22 13.35 -4.11
C ILE A 77 1.59 14.70 -3.49
N PHE A 78 0.64 15.63 -3.40
CA PHE A 78 0.86 16.92 -2.76
C PHE A 78 1.27 16.76 -1.28
N VAL A 79 0.62 15.87 -0.53
CA VAL A 79 0.99 15.57 0.86
C VAL A 79 2.41 15.00 0.96
N VAL A 80 2.79 14.09 0.06
CA VAL A 80 4.15 13.51 0.05
C VAL A 80 5.22 14.58 -0.20
N ILE A 81 5.00 15.46 -1.19
CA ILE A 81 5.96 16.52 -1.54
C ILE A 81 6.10 17.56 -0.41
N ASN A 82 5.00 17.85 0.31
CA ASN A 82 5.02 18.79 1.43
C ASN A 82 5.46 18.16 2.76
N ALA A 83 5.68 16.85 2.82
CA ALA A 83 6.20 16.20 4.02
C ALA A 83 7.64 16.66 4.30
N ASN A 84 8.02 16.69 5.57
CA ASN A 84 9.40 17.06 5.95
C ASN A 84 10.43 16.06 5.39
N VAL A 85 11.68 16.50 5.27
CA VAL A 85 12.78 15.70 4.66
C VAL A 85 12.98 14.37 5.38
N MET A 86 12.81 14.34 6.71
CA MET A 86 12.92 13.10 7.49
C MET A 86 11.85 12.09 7.06
N ALA A 87 10.58 12.51 7.00
CA ALA A 87 9.46 11.68 6.60
C ALA A 87 9.61 11.19 5.16
N GLN A 88 10.07 12.04 4.24
CA GLN A 88 10.37 11.64 2.86
C GLN A 88 11.47 10.58 2.81
N THR A 89 12.58 10.80 3.52
CA THR A 89 13.72 9.86 3.56
C THR A 89 13.28 8.51 4.12
N VAL A 90 12.58 8.52 5.25
CA VAL A 90 12.03 7.33 5.91
C VAL A 90 11.05 6.60 4.99
N GLY A 91 10.18 7.34 4.30
CA GLY A 91 9.26 6.79 3.31
C GLY A 91 9.96 6.15 2.11
N LEU A 92 11.01 6.79 1.58
CA LEU A 92 11.80 6.24 0.47
C LEU A 92 12.54 4.96 0.87
N VAL A 93 13.13 4.93 2.08
CA VAL A 93 13.76 3.71 2.61
C VAL A 93 12.73 2.59 2.73
N TRP A 94 11.55 2.88 3.27
CA TRP A 94 10.46 1.90 3.36
C TRP A 94 10.03 1.37 1.99
N LEU A 95 9.88 2.26 0.99
CA LEU A 95 9.48 1.87 -0.36
C LEU A 95 10.55 1.02 -1.05
N ALA A 96 11.83 1.37 -0.87
CA ALA A 96 12.95 0.58 -1.35
C ALA A 96 12.96 -0.82 -0.73
N LEU A 97 12.75 -0.94 0.58
CA LEU A 97 12.63 -2.24 1.25
C LEU A 97 11.46 -3.06 0.71
N GLY A 98 10.29 -2.44 0.53
CA GLY A 98 9.12 -3.10 -0.07
C GLY A 98 9.40 -3.62 -1.50
N ALA A 99 10.08 -2.82 -2.31
CA ALA A 99 10.48 -3.20 -3.66
C ALA A 99 11.51 -4.35 -3.66
N VAL A 100 12.47 -4.35 -2.75
CA VAL A 100 13.44 -5.45 -2.58
C VAL A 100 12.73 -6.74 -2.17
N VAL A 101 11.79 -6.67 -1.21
CA VAL A 101 10.99 -7.84 -0.80
C VAL A 101 10.18 -8.36 -1.98
N LEU A 102 9.52 -7.48 -2.74
CA LEU A 102 8.76 -7.86 -3.93
C LEU A 102 9.65 -8.54 -4.97
N ALA A 103 10.80 -7.96 -5.30
CA ALA A 103 11.75 -8.52 -6.25
C ALA A 103 12.26 -9.90 -5.79
N ALA A 104 12.56 -10.07 -4.51
CA ALA A 104 12.97 -11.34 -3.95
C ALA A 104 11.86 -12.41 -4.04
N LEU A 105 10.61 -12.04 -3.76
CA LEU A 105 9.46 -12.96 -3.92
C LEU A 105 9.29 -13.42 -5.37
N TYR A 106 9.40 -12.49 -6.33
CA TYR A 106 9.39 -12.83 -7.76
C TYR A 106 10.56 -13.73 -8.15
N ALA A 107 11.78 -13.45 -7.69
CA ALA A 107 12.96 -14.26 -7.97
C ALA A 107 12.84 -15.70 -7.40
N MET A 108 12.11 -15.86 -6.29
CA MET A 108 11.80 -17.17 -5.70
C MET A 108 10.61 -17.88 -6.36
N GLY A 109 10.04 -17.35 -7.45
CA GLY A 109 8.88 -17.92 -8.13
C GLY A 109 7.56 -17.80 -7.35
N ARG A 110 7.53 -17.02 -6.27
CA ARG A 110 6.36 -16.80 -5.41
C ARG A 110 5.58 -15.56 -5.87
N GLY A 111 5.10 -15.59 -7.11
CA GLY A 111 4.26 -14.52 -7.65
C GLY A 111 2.96 -14.33 -6.84
N PRO A 112 2.37 -13.12 -6.82
CA PRO A 112 1.10 -12.88 -6.14
C PRO A 112 -0.01 -13.80 -6.66
N SER A 113 -0.62 -14.60 -5.77
CA SER A 113 -1.80 -15.39 -6.09
C SER A 113 -3.02 -14.48 -6.18
N LEU A 114 -3.65 -14.41 -7.35
CA LEU A 114 -4.94 -13.75 -7.50
C LEU A 114 -6.02 -14.63 -6.84
N PRO A 115 -6.91 -14.08 -5.99
CA PRO A 115 -8.04 -14.84 -5.47
C PRO A 115 -8.87 -15.42 -6.62
N ASP A 116 -9.29 -16.69 -6.51
CA ASP A 116 -10.17 -17.32 -7.50
C ASP A 116 -11.47 -16.51 -7.62
N LEU A 117 -11.62 -15.80 -8.73
CA LEU A 117 -12.85 -15.09 -9.04
C LEU A 117 -13.92 -16.13 -9.41
N PRO A 118 -15.14 -16.04 -8.87
CA PRO A 118 -16.25 -16.90 -9.28
C PRO A 118 -16.41 -16.83 -10.81
N VAL A 119 -16.40 -17.99 -11.48
CA VAL A 119 -16.68 -18.07 -12.91
C VAL A 119 -18.13 -17.60 -13.12
N PRO A 120 -18.39 -16.59 -13.98
CA PRO A 120 -19.75 -16.16 -14.25
C PRO A 120 -20.54 -17.33 -14.85
N GLU A 121 -21.54 -17.83 -14.13
CA GLU A 121 -22.53 -18.72 -14.70
C GLU A 121 -23.26 -17.95 -15.79
N ARG A 122 -22.96 -18.26 -17.06
CA ARG A 122 -23.72 -17.74 -18.19
C ARG A 122 -25.13 -18.31 -18.08
N SER A 123 -26.08 -17.52 -17.61
CA SER A 123 -27.51 -17.84 -17.73
C SER A 123 -27.87 -17.82 -19.20
N VAL A 124 -28.11 -19.03 -19.73
CA VAL A 124 -28.67 -19.32 -21.06
C VAL A 124 -30.12 -18.84 -21.12
#